data_AF-A0A962IUV0-F1
#
_entry.id   AF-A0A962IUV0-F1
#
_cell.length_a   1.000
_cell.length_b   1.000
_cell.length_c   1.000
_cell.angle_alpha   90.00
_cell.angle_beta   90.00
_cell.angle_gamma   90.00
#
_symmetry.space_group_name_H-M   'P 1'
#
loop_
_entity.id
_entity.type
_entity.pdbx_description
1 polymer ?
#
loop_
_entity_poly.entity_id
_entity_poly.type
_entity_poly.pdbx_seq_one_letter_code
_entity_poly.pdbx_strand_id
1 'polypeptide(L)'
;DRDYQNVRDLDKDPIVVWQDKYYWTLAFVLNVGLTTAIGFLLGDPVGGLLIMGFLRLVTCHHTTFFINSLAHTWGNQPYSDQNTSRDNPVIALLTYGEGYHNFHHTFQWDYRNGIRWYHFDPTKWLINALSWLKLTWNLKRIAPEKIEQSMAAMQLKKASASIARYRLGNKEQWLQLLETEYDQLVHTLNEWARCRQDWVDLKRADIKRRWDETELHKRLLEIEENLEYQRRQWRMLTQQFA
;
A
#
# COMPACT_ATOMS: atom_id res chain seq x y z
N ASP A 1 30.87 3.46 -15.27
CA ASP A 1 30.47 3.57 -13.85
C ASP A 1 28.96 3.59 -13.73
N ARG A 2 28.42 2.86 -12.74
CA ARG A 2 26.99 2.88 -12.43
C ARG A 2 26.74 4.10 -11.53
N ASP A 3 25.89 5.02 -11.97
CA ASP A 3 25.50 6.20 -11.19
C ASP A 3 24.31 5.84 -10.28
N TYR A 4 24.55 5.87 -8.96
CA TYR A 4 23.56 5.52 -7.94
C TYR A 4 23.06 6.73 -7.13
N GLN A 5 23.35 7.97 -7.58
CA GLN A 5 23.02 9.17 -6.80
C GLN A 5 21.52 9.30 -6.44
N ASN A 6 20.63 8.77 -7.28
CA ASN A 6 19.17 8.83 -7.09
C ASN A 6 18.57 7.65 -6.32
N VAL A 7 19.37 6.64 -5.94
CA VAL A 7 18.89 5.38 -5.31
C VAL A 7 19.72 5.00 -4.08
N ARG A 8 20.18 6.01 -3.33
CA ARG A 8 21.07 5.84 -2.16
C ARG A 8 20.44 5.00 -1.03
N ASP A 9 19.12 4.86 -1.02
CA ASP A 9 18.40 3.95 -0.14
C ASP A 9 18.62 2.49 -0.52
N LEU A 10 18.61 2.16 -1.82
CA LEU A 10 18.89 0.82 -2.33
C LEU A 10 20.36 0.41 -2.08
N ASP A 11 21.30 1.35 -2.23
CA ASP A 11 22.74 1.11 -1.94
C ASP A 11 23.01 0.79 -0.47
N LYS A 12 22.11 1.19 0.42
CA LYS A 12 22.22 0.92 1.87
C LYS A 12 21.59 -0.41 2.26
N ASP A 13 20.78 -1.02 1.40
CA ASP A 13 20.16 -2.30 1.67
C ASP A 13 21.14 -3.44 1.33
N PRO A 14 21.64 -4.19 2.33
CA PRO A 14 22.63 -5.24 2.10
C PRO A 14 22.10 -6.39 1.25
N ILE A 15 20.79 -6.63 1.23
CA ILE A 15 20.16 -7.68 0.41
C ILE A 15 20.18 -7.27 -1.05
N VAL A 16 19.81 -6.03 -1.36
CA VAL A 16 19.81 -5.49 -2.73
C VAL A 16 21.22 -5.46 -3.29
N VAL A 17 22.19 -4.97 -2.51
CA VAL A 17 23.60 -4.93 -2.92
C VAL A 17 24.17 -6.33 -3.14
N TRP A 18 23.82 -7.30 -2.28
CA TRP A 18 24.21 -8.70 -2.47
C TRP A 18 23.60 -9.29 -3.74
N GLN A 19 22.32 -9.02 -4.00
CA GLN A 19 21.63 -9.49 -5.20
C GLN A 19 22.26 -8.90 -6.47
N ASP A 20 22.56 -7.59 -6.49
CA ASP A 20 23.20 -6.91 -7.63
C ASP A 20 24.60 -7.48 -7.90
N LYS A 21 25.39 -7.71 -6.85
CA LYS A 21 26.73 -8.29 -6.95
C LYS A 21 26.73 -9.69 -7.57
N TYR A 22 25.76 -10.54 -7.21
CA TYR A 22 25.70 -11.95 -7.65
C TYR A 22 24.61 -12.21 -8.69
N TYR A 23 24.09 -11.16 -9.33
CA TYR A 23 22.91 -11.23 -10.20
C TYR A 23 22.97 -12.37 -11.22
N TRP A 24 24.06 -12.46 -11.99
CA TRP A 24 24.20 -13.49 -13.02
C TRP A 24 24.27 -14.90 -12.42
N THR A 25 25.02 -15.08 -11.34
CA THR A 25 25.10 -16.37 -10.66
C THR A 25 23.73 -16.81 -10.16
N LEU A 26 23.00 -15.92 -9.49
CA LEU A 26 21.64 -16.20 -9.01
C LEU A 26 20.69 -16.48 -10.18
N ALA A 27 20.75 -15.70 -11.25
CA ALA A 27 19.89 -15.87 -12.42
C ALA A 27 20.10 -17.23 -13.08
N PHE A 28 21.34 -17.66 -13.32
CA PHE A 28 21.62 -18.98 -13.91
C PHE A 28 21.28 -20.12 -12.96
N VAL A 29 21.65 -20.03 -11.68
CA VAL A 29 21.36 -21.08 -10.69
C VAL A 29 19.85 -21.27 -10.53
N LEU A 30 19.08 -20.18 -10.41
CA LEU A 30 17.64 -20.28 -10.16
C LEU A 30 16.84 -20.65 -11.42
N ASN A 31 17.22 -20.14 -12.59
CA ASN A 31 16.42 -20.37 -13.81
C ASN A 31 16.85 -21.60 -14.62
N VAL A 32 18.12 -22.01 -14.56
CA VAL A 32 18.64 -23.19 -15.27
C VAL A 32 18.94 -24.32 -14.29
N GLY A 33 19.73 -24.05 -13.25
CA GLY A 33 20.17 -25.08 -12.30
C GLY A 33 19.00 -25.72 -11.55
N LEU A 34 18.20 -24.90 -10.87
CA LEU A 34 17.09 -25.35 -10.03
C LEU A 34 15.98 -26.01 -10.87
N THR A 35 15.62 -25.45 -12.02
CA THR A 35 14.56 -25.99 -12.89
C THR A 35 14.95 -27.32 -13.51
N THR A 36 16.22 -27.46 -13.95
CA THR A 36 16.77 -28.74 -14.43
C THR A 36 16.84 -29.76 -13.30
N ALA A 37 17.24 -29.35 -12.08
CA ALA A 37 17.30 -30.25 -10.92
C ALA A 37 15.90 -30.76 -10.52
N ILE A 38 14.88 -29.89 -10.52
CA ILE A 38 13.49 -30.31 -10.29
C ILE A 38 13.04 -31.26 -11.41
N GLY A 39 13.35 -30.95 -12.67
CA GLY A 39 13.08 -31.85 -13.81
C GLY A 39 13.73 -33.22 -13.62
N PHE A 40 15.00 -33.25 -13.18
CA PHE A 40 15.73 -34.48 -12.89
C PHE A 40 15.03 -35.31 -11.81
N LEU A 41 14.58 -34.68 -10.71
CA LEU A 41 13.82 -35.36 -9.65
C LEU A 41 12.49 -35.92 -10.14
N LEU A 42 11.90 -35.31 -11.18
CA LEU A 42 10.68 -35.77 -11.84
C LEU A 42 10.94 -36.76 -13.00
N GLY A 43 12.20 -37.13 -13.25
CA GLY A 43 12.61 -38.08 -14.28
C GLY A 43 12.84 -37.48 -15.68
N ASP A 44 12.68 -36.17 -15.86
CA ASP A 44 12.91 -35.47 -17.13
C ASP A 44 13.63 -34.12 -16.91
N PRO A 45 14.97 -34.11 -16.83
CA PRO A 45 15.74 -32.88 -16.65
C PRO A 45 15.59 -31.90 -17.81
N VAL A 46 15.45 -32.39 -19.04
CA VAL A 46 15.31 -31.53 -20.24
C VAL A 46 13.94 -30.89 -20.26
N GLY A 47 12.88 -31.66 -20.02
CA GLY A 47 11.52 -31.13 -19.87
C GLY A 47 11.42 -30.10 -18.76
N GLY A 48 12.08 -30.34 -17.62
CA GLY A 48 12.14 -29.36 -16.53
C GLY A 48 12.80 -28.04 -16.93
N LEU A 49 13.93 -28.09 -17.63
CA LEU A 49 14.60 -26.90 -18.14
C LEU A 49 13.72 -26.14 -19.15
N LEU A 50 13.10 -26.84 -20.10
CA LEU A 50 12.31 -26.22 -21.16
C LEU A 50 11.01 -25.61 -20.63
N ILE A 51 10.27 -26.33 -19.78
CA ILE A 51 8.95 -25.91 -19.31
C ILE A 51 9.05 -25.00 -18.08
N MET A 52 9.72 -25.44 -17.02
CA MET A 52 9.81 -24.69 -15.75
C MET A 52 10.84 -23.56 -15.83
N GLY A 53 11.87 -23.70 -16.67
CA GLY A 53 12.84 -22.65 -16.96
C GLY A 53 12.36 -21.71 -18.06
N PHE A 54 12.53 -22.11 -19.32
CA PHE A 54 12.37 -21.20 -20.45
C PHE A 54 10.92 -20.77 -20.71
N LEU A 55 9.96 -21.69 -20.81
CA LEU A 55 8.57 -21.33 -21.11
C LEU A 55 7.99 -20.42 -20.01
N ARG A 56 8.24 -20.75 -18.75
CA ARG A 56 7.86 -19.91 -17.59
C ARG A 56 8.49 -18.52 -17.66
N LEU A 57 9.79 -18.42 -17.98
CA LEU A 57 10.47 -17.13 -18.14
C LEU A 57 9.89 -16.30 -19.28
N VAL A 58 9.68 -16.91 -20.45
CA VAL A 58 9.10 -16.24 -21.62
C VAL A 58 7.70 -15.73 -21.29
N THR A 59 6.87 -16.56 -20.67
CA THR A 59 5.51 -16.16 -20.26
C THR A 59 5.54 -15.01 -19.25
N CYS A 60 6.40 -15.11 -18.23
CA CYS A 60 6.55 -14.06 -17.22
C CYS A 60 6.95 -12.73 -17.86
N HIS A 61 7.96 -12.72 -18.73
CA HIS A 61 8.39 -11.49 -19.40
C HIS A 61 7.31 -10.89 -20.30
N HIS A 62 6.59 -11.70 -21.09
CA HIS A 62 5.51 -11.20 -21.92
C HIS A 62 4.39 -10.56 -21.08
N THR A 63 4.00 -11.21 -19.98
CA THR A 63 3.02 -10.67 -19.05
C THR A 63 3.50 -9.35 -18.42
N THR A 64 4.77 -9.25 -18.01
CA THR A 64 5.33 -8.01 -17.47
C THR A 64 5.35 -6.89 -18.52
N PHE A 65 5.79 -7.18 -19.75
CA PHE A 65 5.85 -6.19 -20.82
C PHE A 65 4.46 -5.77 -21.34
N PHE A 66 3.45 -6.63 -21.19
CA PHE A 66 2.05 -6.26 -21.45
C PHE A 66 1.57 -5.13 -20.56
N ILE A 67 2.08 -4.98 -19.34
CA ILE A 67 1.73 -3.83 -18.49
C ILE A 67 2.15 -2.53 -19.18
N ASN A 68 3.41 -2.46 -19.65
CA ASN A 68 3.96 -1.26 -20.31
C ASN A 68 3.28 -0.92 -21.65
N SER A 69 2.45 -1.80 -22.21
CA SER A 69 1.79 -1.61 -23.49
C SER A 69 0.26 -1.58 -23.36
N LEU A 70 -0.36 -2.69 -22.95
CA LEU A 70 -1.82 -2.79 -22.82
C LEU A 70 -2.35 -1.88 -21.72
N ALA A 71 -1.68 -1.76 -20.56
CA ALA A 71 -2.13 -0.86 -19.50
C ALA A 71 -1.92 0.62 -19.85
N HIS A 72 -1.26 0.94 -20.97
CA HIS A 72 -1.12 2.29 -21.51
C HIS A 72 -2.00 2.55 -22.74
N THR A 73 -2.82 1.59 -23.17
CA THR A 73 -3.65 1.69 -24.38
C THR A 73 -5.10 1.27 -24.16
N TRP A 74 -5.36 0.29 -23.28
CA TRP A 74 -6.68 -0.30 -23.07
C TRP A 74 -7.14 -0.26 -21.61
N GLY A 75 -8.22 0.49 -21.35
CA GLY A 75 -8.82 0.63 -20.02
C GLY A 75 -9.34 2.04 -19.77
N ASN A 76 -9.53 2.37 -18.50
CA ASN A 76 -10.08 3.67 -18.07
C ASN A 76 -9.05 4.51 -17.33
N GLN A 77 -9.23 5.83 -17.34
CA GLN A 77 -8.43 6.77 -16.55
C GLN A 77 -9.32 7.45 -15.50
N PRO A 78 -9.61 6.78 -14.37
CA PRO A 78 -10.48 7.32 -13.34
C PRO A 78 -9.80 8.37 -12.45
N TYR A 79 -8.48 8.39 -12.31
CA TYR A 79 -7.78 9.25 -11.33
C TYR A 79 -7.01 10.41 -11.98
N SER A 80 -6.32 10.15 -13.10
CA SER A 80 -5.53 11.17 -13.79
C SER A 80 -5.38 10.83 -15.27
N ASP A 81 -5.27 11.84 -16.12
CA ASP A 81 -4.90 11.71 -17.53
C ASP A 81 -3.59 12.45 -17.88
N GLN A 82 -2.77 12.75 -16.87
CA GLN A 82 -1.44 13.34 -17.06
C GLN A 82 -0.45 12.42 -17.80
N ASN A 83 -0.73 11.11 -17.78
CA ASN A 83 -0.01 10.12 -18.58
C ASN A 83 -1.01 9.13 -19.20
N THR A 84 -0.52 8.17 -19.98
CA THR A 84 -1.35 7.24 -20.74
C THR A 84 -1.80 6.00 -19.96
N SER A 85 -1.42 5.87 -18.68
CA SER A 85 -1.76 4.71 -17.84
C SER A 85 -3.27 4.58 -17.66
N ARG A 86 -3.76 3.34 -17.65
CA ARG A 86 -5.18 2.98 -17.61
C ARG A 86 -5.42 1.81 -16.66
N ASP A 87 -6.55 1.86 -15.96
CA ASP A 87 -7.06 0.77 -15.16
C ASP A 87 -7.82 -0.24 -16.03
N ASN A 88 -7.48 -1.52 -15.87
CA ASN A 88 -8.12 -2.62 -16.57
C ASN A 88 -8.14 -3.91 -15.71
N PRO A 89 -9.32 -4.37 -15.26
CA PRO A 89 -9.44 -5.59 -14.46
C PRO A 89 -8.96 -6.88 -15.16
N VAL A 90 -9.07 -6.96 -16.48
CA VAL A 90 -8.60 -8.14 -17.25
C VAL A 90 -7.08 -8.18 -17.24
N ILE A 91 -6.43 -7.04 -17.47
CA ILE A 91 -4.98 -6.93 -17.35
C ILE A 91 -4.56 -7.23 -15.92
N ALA A 92 -5.29 -6.73 -14.91
CA ALA A 92 -4.98 -6.99 -13.50
C ALA A 92 -5.03 -8.49 -13.18
N LEU A 93 -5.96 -9.24 -13.76
CA LEU A 93 -5.99 -10.70 -13.60
C LEU A 93 -4.74 -11.37 -14.18
N LEU A 94 -4.35 -11.00 -15.41
CA LEU A 94 -3.19 -11.58 -16.09
C LEU A 94 -1.85 -11.21 -15.42
N THR A 95 -1.80 -10.03 -14.81
CA THR A 95 -0.59 -9.42 -14.26
C THR A 95 -0.54 -9.43 -12.74
N TYR A 96 -1.41 -10.21 -12.10
CA TYR A 96 -1.47 -10.35 -10.63
C TYR A 96 -1.67 -9.01 -9.88
N GLY A 97 -2.44 -8.09 -10.45
CA GLY A 97 -2.87 -6.82 -9.83
C GLY A 97 -2.34 -5.55 -10.50
N GLU A 98 -1.29 -5.65 -11.32
CA GLU A 98 -0.62 -4.50 -11.95
C GLU A 98 -1.46 -3.77 -13.00
N GLY A 99 -2.59 -4.34 -13.41
CA GLY A 99 -3.52 -3.73 -14.36
C GLY A 99 -4.32 -2.54 -13.84
N TYR A 100 -4.31 -2.25 -12.53
CA TYR A 100 -4.83 -0.98 -11.98
C TYR A 100 -3.79 0.14 -12.12
N HIS A 101 -3.34 0.34 -13.34
CA HIS A 101 -2.14 1.10 -13.65
C HIS A 101 -2.36 2.61 -13.54
N ASN A 102 -3.58 3.10 -13.79
CA ASN A 102 -3.89 4.51 -13.61
C ASN A 102 -3.82 4.90 -12.13
N PHE A 103 -4.31 4.03 -11.25
CA PHE A 103 -4.14 4.22 -9.81
C PHE A 103 -2.66 4.23 -9.42
N HIS A 104 -1.91 3.19 -9.84
CA HIS A 104 -0.49 3.03 -9.52
C HIS A 104 0.33 4.27 -9.92
N HIS A 105 0.15 4.77 -11.15
CA HIS A 105 0.87 5.97 -11.61
C HIS A 105 0.44 7.25 -10.88
N THR A 106 -0.83 7.37 -10.51
CA THR A 106 -1.33 8.57 -9.82
C THR A 106 -0.89 8.60 -8.35
N PHE A 107 -0.77 7.43 -7.73
CA PHE A 107 -0.56 7.27 -6.29
C PHE A 107 0.55 6.25 -5.97
N GLN A 108 1.70 6.38 -6.64
CA GLN A 108 2.82 5.41 -6.66
C GLN A 108 3.38 4.95 -5.31
N TRP A 109 3.10 5.69 -4.22
CA TRP A 109 3.54 5.34 -2.86
C TRP A 109 2.52 4.49 -2.08
N ASP A 110 1.34 4.20 -2.61
CA ASP A 110 0.36 3.31 -1.98
C ASP A 110 0.81 1.89 -2.25
N TYR A 111 0.84 1.04 -1.22
CA TYR A 111 1.30 -0.34 -1.38
C TYR A 111 0.36 -1.20 -2.25
N ARG A 112 -0.84 -0.69 -2.58
CA ARG A 112 -1.86 -1.38 -3.38
C ARG A 112 -1.85 -0.85 -4.81
N ASN A 113 -2.05 -1.74 -5.77
CA ASN A 113 -2.46 -1.34 -7.11
C ASN A 113 -3.99 -1.27 -7.18
N GLY A 114 -4.67 -2.30 -6.68
CA GLY A 114 -6.12 -2.38 -6.63
C GLY A 114 -6.69 -1.87 -5.32
N ILE A 115 -7.22 -0.65 -5.25
CA ILE A 115 -7.70 -0.07 -3.97
C ILE A 115 -8.98 -0.68 -3.41
N ARG A 116 -9.89 -1.18 -4.25
CA ARG A 116 -11.18 -1.70 -3.80
C ARG A 116 -11.02 -3.12 -3.28
N TRP A 117 -11.92 -3.54 -2.39
CA TRP A 117 -11.86 -4.89 -1.82
C TRP A 117 -12.01 -5.98 -2.90
N TYR A 118 -12.84 -5.72 -3.92
CA TYR A 118 -13.08 -6.59 -5.07
C TYR A 118 -12.07 -6.41 -6.21
N HIS A 119 -11.14 -5.45 -6.12
CA HIS A 119 -10.07 -5.34 -7.10
C HIS A 119 -9.10 -6.52 -6.93
N PHE A 120 -8.95 -7.31 -7.99
CA PHE A 120 -8.05 -8.46 -8.01
C PHE A 120 -6.61 -7.99 -7.94
N ASP A 121 -6.02 -8.11 -6.75
CA ASP A 121 -4.66 -7.71 -6.45
C ASP A 121 -4.13 -8.67 -5.39
N PRO A 122 -3.64 -9.86 -5.79
CA PRO A 122 -3.08 -10.84 -4.88
C PRO A 122 -1.85 -10.32 -4.14
N THR A 123 -1.09 -9.40 -4.71
CA THR A 123 0.08 -8.80 -4.03
C THR A 123 -0.34 -7.96 -2.83
N LYS A 124 -1.40 -7.15 -2.95
CA LYS A 124 -2.02 -6.43 -1.82
C LYS A 124 -2.43 -7.39 -0.71
N TRP A 125 -3.09 -8.50 -1.05
CA TRP A 125 -3.55 -9.46 -0.05
C TRP A 125 -2.38 -10.16 0.64
N LEU A 126 -1.36 -10.55 -0.12
CA LEU A 126 -0.14 -11.16 0.42
C LEU A 126 0.57 -10.20 1.38
N ILE A 127 0.83 -8.95 0.97
CA ILE A 127 1.50 -7.95 1.81
C ILE A 127 0.69 -7.69 3.09
N ASN A 128 -0.63 -7.58 2.98
CA ASN A 128 -1.52 -7.38 4.12
C ASN A 128 -1.51 -8.60 5.07
N ALA A 129 -1.49 -9.83 4.55
CA ALA A 129 -1.39 -11.03 5.37
C ALA A 129 -0.02 -11.12 6.08
N LEU A 130 1.07 -10.79 5.39
CA LEU A 130 2.41 -10.71 5.97
C LEU A 130 2.51 -9.67 7.10
N SER A 131 1.68 -8.62 7.06
CA SER A 131 1.64 -7.61 8.13
C SER A 131 1.07 -8.18 9.44
N TRP A 132 0.18 -9.17 9.36
CA TRP A 132 -0.33 -9.86 10.56
C TRP A 132 0.74 -10.71 11.21
N LEU A 133 1.67 -11.22 10.41
CA LEU A 133 2.87 -11.94 10.88
C LEU A 133 4.02 -10.99 11.26
N LYS A 134 3.81 -9.67 11.19
CA LYS A 134 4.84 -8.63 11.40
C LYS A 134 6.05 -8.73 10.48
N LEU A 135 5.90 -9.39 9.33
CA LEU A 135 6.93 -9.45 8.28
C LEU A 135 6.93 -8.18 7.42
N THR A 136 5.82 -7.45 7.43
CA THR A 136 5.70 -6.11 6.83
C THR A 136 5.08 -5.14 7.82
N TRP A 137 5.50 -3.88 7.77
CA TRP A 137 5.00 -2.80 8.63
C TRP A 137 5.01 -1.48 7.87
N ASN A 138 4.41 -0.43 8.44
CA ASN A 138 4.34 0.91 7.83
C ASN A 138 3.76 0.92 6.40
N LEU A 139 2.74 0.09 6.14
CA LEU A 139 2.07 0.04 4.85
C LEU A 139 1.42 1.39 4.53
N LYS A 140 1.96 2.08 3.51
CA LYS A 140 1.46 3.39 3.08
C LYS A 140 0.17 3.22 2.29
N ARG A 141 -0.88 3.96 2.68
CA ARG A 141 -2.16 4.02 1.98
C ARG A 141 -2.53 5.46 1.74
N ILE A 142 -3.01 5.75 0.53
CA ILE A 142 -3.56 7.07 0.25
C ILE A 142 -4.86 7.28 0.98
N ALA A 143 -5.03 8.51 1.48
CA ALA A 143 -6.21 8.92 2.19
C ALA A 143 -7.43 8.93 1.25
N PRO A 144 -8.58 8.34 1.64
CA PRO A 144 -9.73 8.16 0.75
C PRO A 144 -10.22 9.46 0.09
N GLU A 145 -10.21 10.57 0.82
CA GLU A 145 -10.62 11.87 0.31
C GLU A 145 -9.78 12.32 -0.90
N LYS A 146 -8.47 12.01 -0.91
CA LYS A 146 -7.60 12.36 -2.03
C LYS A 146 -7.91 11.52 -3.26
N ILE A 147 -8.28 10.25 -3.06
CA ILE A 147 -8.72 9.37 -4.15
C ILE A 147 -10.01 9.90 -4.75
N GLU A 148 -10.99 10.23 -3.89
CA GLU A 148 -12.28 10.74 -4.33
C GLU A 148 -12.17 12.10 -5.02
N GLN A 149 -11.36 13.03 -4.52
CA GLN A 149 -11.09 14.31 -5.18
C GLN A 149 -10.47 14.12 -6.57
N SER A 150 -9.49 13.22 -6.70
CA SER A 150 -8.86 12.89 -7.98
C SER A 150 -9.87 12.30 -8.98
N MET A 151 -10.75 11.41 -8.51
CA MET A 151 -11.84 10.87 -9.32
C MET A 151 -12.86 11.94 -9.73
N ALA A 152 -13.27 12.79 -8.79
CA ALA A 152 -14.22 13.88 -9.02
C ALA A 152 -13.68 14.89 -10.04
N ALA A 153 -12.39 15.23 -9.95
CA ALA A 153 -11.72 16.11 -10.92
C ALA A 153 -11.74 15.53 -12.34
N MET A 154 -11.47 14.21 -12.47
CA MET A 154 -11.56 13.53 -13.77
C MET A 154 -13.01 13.44 -14.29
N GLN A 155 -13.99 13.29 -13.40
CA GLN A 155 -15.41 13.30 -13.76
C GLN A 155 -15.85 14.69 -14.25
N LEU A 156 -15.50 15.75 -13.52
CA LEU A 156 -15.71 17.14 -13.92
C LEU A 156 -15.14 17.38 -15.32
N LYS A 157 -13.86 17.06 -15.54
CA LYS A 157 -13.20 17.22 -16.84
C LYS A 157 -13.96 16.52 -17.99
N LYS A 158 -14.36 15.26 -17.79
CA LYS A 158 -15.09 14.47 -18.80
C LYS A 158 -16.51 14.99 -19.04
N ALA A 159 -17.19 15.41 -17.98
CA ALA A 159 -18.54 15.97 -18.07
C ALA A 159 -18.52 17.34 -18.77
N SER A 160 -17.59 18.25 -18.42
CA SER A 160 -17.43 19.54 -19.08
C SER A 160 -17.10 19.38 -20.58
N ALA A 161 -16.21 18.43 -20.93
CA ALA A 161 -15.92 18.11 -22.33
C ALA A 161 -17.15 17.58 -23.08
N SER A 162 -17.96 16.73 -22.43
CA SER A 162 -19.22 16.23 -22.99
C SER A 162 -20.21 17.37 -23.25
N ILE A 163 -20.43 18.26 -22.27
CA ILE A 163 -21.32 19.43 -22.39
C ILE A 163 -20.87 20.34 -23.54
N ALA A 164 -19.57 20.58 -23.67
CA ALA A 164 -19.00 21.36 -24.77
C ALA A 164 -19.30 20.73 -26.13
N ARG A 165 -19.19 19.41 -26.24
CA ARG A 165 -19.38 18.63 -27.48
C ARG A 165 -20.85 18.58 -27.95
N TYR A 166 -21.81 18.39 -27.05
CA TYR A 166 -23.23 18.27 -27.41
C TYR A 166 -23.89 19.62 -27.72
N ARG A 167 -24.92 19.67 -28.58
CA ARG A 167 -25.70 20.89 -28.83
C ARG A 167 -26.82 21.03 -27.78
N LEU A 168 -26.46 21.58 -26.61
CA LEU A 168 -27.38 21.92 -25.53
C LEU A 168 -27.72 23.41 -25.60
N GLY A 169 -29.00 23.78 -25.37
CA GLY A 169 -29.44 25.17 -25.37
C GLY A 169 -28.93 26.02 -24.19
N ASN A 170 -28.49 25.36 -23.10
CA ASN A 170 -28.11 26.01 -21.83
C ASN A 170 -26.71 25.59 -21.33
N LYS A 171 -25.71 25.54 -22.21
CA LYS A 171 -24.36 25.02 -21.85
C LYS A 171 -23.73 25.72 -20.65
N GLU A 172 -23.79 27.05 -20.61
CA GLU A 172 -23.17 27.84 -19.55
C GLU A 172 -23.78 27.53 -18.19
N GLN A 173 -25.11 27.40 -18.10
CA GLN A 173 -25.80 27.03 -16.87
C GLN A 173 -25.40 25.63 -16.39
N TRP A 174 -25.30 24.67 -17.30
CA TRP A 174 -24.86 23.31 -16.95
C TRP A 174 -23.41 23.26 -16.49
N LEU A 175 -22.51 24.00 -17.14
CA LEU A 175 -21.12 24.09 -16.73
C LEU A 175 -20.98 24.75 -15.35
N GLN A 176 -21.69 25.86 -15.12
CA GLN A 176 -21.68 26.56 -13.84
C GLN A 176 -22.24 25.69 -12.71
N LEU A 177 -23.34 24.97 -12.97
CA LEU A 177 -23.90 24.02 -11.99
C LEU A 177 -22.90 22.91 -11.68
N LEU A 178 -22.28 22.33 -12.70
CA LEU A 178 -21.32 21.24 -12.54
C LEU A 178 -20.07 21.68 -11.73
N GLU A 179 -19.55 22.88 -11.99
CA GLU A 179 -18.45 23.47 -11.22
C GLU A 179 -18.86 23.73 -9.77
N THR A 180 -20.06 24.28 -9.54
CA THR A 180 -20.57 24.56 -8.19
C THR A 180 -20.74 23.27 -7.37
N GLU A 181 -21.34 22.23 -7.96
CA GLU A 181 -21.51 20.92 -7.30
C GLU A 181 -20.17 20.24 -7.02
N TYR A 182 -19.21 20.37 -7.93
CA TYR A 182 -17.85 19.88 -7.72
C TYR A 182 -17.17 20.61 -6.54
N ASP A 183 -17.24 21.94 -6.49
CA ASP A 183 -16.64 22.72 -5.40
C ASP A 183 -17.26 22.36 -4.05
N GLN A 184 -18.58 22.19 -4.01
CA GLN A 184 -19.29 21.74 -2.80
C GLN A 184 -18.88 20.33 -2.38
N LEU A 185 -18.72 19.41 -3.34
CA LEU A 185 -18.22 18.06 -3.06
C LEU A 185 -16.81 18.10 -2.47
N VAL A 186 -15.89 18.83 -3.08
CA VAL A 186 -14.50 18.95 -2.61
C VAL A 186 -14.45 19.58 -1.21
N HIS A 187 -15.25 20.62 -0.96
CA HIS A 187 -15.39 21.24 0.36
C HIS A 187 -15.84 20.22 1.40
N THR A 188 -16.92 19.48 1.10
CA THR A 188 -17.48 18.46 1.99
C THR A 188 -16.48 17.34 2.27
N LEU A 189 -15.72 16.90 1.26
CA LEU A 189 -14.67 15.89 1.42
C LEU A 189 -13.55 16.37 2.35
N ASN A 190 -13.14 17.64 2.24
CA ASN A 190 -12.13 18.22 3.12
C ASN A 190 -12.63 18.37 4.56
N GLU A 191 -13.89 18.75 4.76
CA GLU A 191 -14.51 18.78 6.10
C GLU A 191 -14.62 17.39 6.71
N TRP A 192 -15.08 16.41 5.94
CA TRP A 192 -15.13 15.03 6.36
C TRP A 192 -13.75 14.50 6.76
N ALA A 193 -12.71 14.78 5.95
CA ALA A 193 -11.34 14.36 6.24
C ALA A 193 -10.80 14.96 7.53
N ARG A 194 -11.04 16.27 7.77
CA ARG A 194 -10.69 16.94 9.03
C ARG A 194 -11.40 16.31 10.23
N CYS A 195 -12.72 16.19 10.16
CA CYS A 195 -13.52 15.61 11.24
C CYS A 195 -13.10 14.17 11.56
N ARG A 196 -12.80 13.37 10.52
CA ARG A 196 -12.30 12.01 10.68
C ARG A 196 -10.92 11.97 11.34
N GLN A 197 -10.01 12.87 10.95
CA GLN A 197 -8.68 12.96 11.55
C GLN A 197 -8.77 13.34 13.04
N ASP A 198 -9.57 14.35 13.37
CA ASP A 198 -9.82 14.77 14.75
C ASP A 198 -10.41 13.62 15.57
N TRP A 199 -11.36 12.87 15.00
CA TRP A 199 -11.94 11.70 15.65
C TRP A 199 -10.91 10.60 15.94
N VAL A 200 -10.02 10.30 14.97
CA VAL A 200 -8.94 9.32 15.15
C VAL A 200 -7.96 9.77 16.25
N ASP A 201 -7.61 11.06 16.28
CA ASP A 201 -6.67 11.59 17.27
C ASP A 201 -7.28 11.60 18.67
N LEU A 202 -8.56 11.93 18.80
CA LEU A 202 -9.30 11.77 20.07
C LEU A 202 -9.33 10.33 20.55
N LYS A 203 -9.54 9.36 19.65
CA LYS A 203 -9.50 7.92 20.02
C LYS A 203 -8.12 7.47 20.47
N ARG A 204 -7.05 7.93 19.81
CA ARG A 204 -5.68 7.66 20.24
C ARG A 204 -5.38 8.25 21.62
N ALA A 205 -5.82 9.48 21.86
CA ALA A 205 -5.66 10.14 23.16
C ALA A 205 -6.43 9.38 24.27
N ASP A 206 -7.66 8.91 24.00
CA ASP A 206 -8.43 8.12 24.97
C ASP A 206 -7.74 6.79 25.32
N ILE A 207 -7.20 6.08 24.33
CA ILE A 207 -6.44 4.84 24.57
C ILE A 207 -5.22 5.12 25.44
N LYS A 208 -4.46 6.18 25.13
CA LYS A 208 -3.30 6.58 25.93
C LYS A 208 -3.70 6.92 27.37
N ARG A 209 -4.76 7.71 27.55
CA ARG A 209 -5.27 8.05 28.88
C ARG A 209 -5.61 6.81 29.70
N ARG A 210 -6.33 5.83 29.14
CA ARG A 210 -6.67 4.58 29.83
C ARG A 210 -5.43 3.76 30.20
N TRP A 211 -4.41 3.76 29.34
CA TRP A 211 -3.14 3.13 29.63
C TRP A 211 -2.44 3.80 30.81
N ASP A 212 -2.36 5.14 30.79
CA ASP A 212 -1.74 5.94 31.85
C ASP A 212 -2.47 5.77 33.19
N GLU A 213 -3.81 5.72 33.18
CA GLU A 213 -4.64 5.41 34.37
C GLU A 213 -4.34 4.03 34.95
N THR A 214 -4.21 3.02 34.08
CA THR A 214 -3.91 1.63 34.50
C THR A 214 -2.51 1.53 35.11
N GLU A 215 -1.52 2.16 34.47
CA GLU A 215 -0.14 2.22 34.95
C GLU A 215 -0.05 2.95 36.30
N LEU A 216 -0.75 4.07 36.45
CA LEU A 216 -0.81 4.81 37.72
C LEU A 216 -1.44 3.98 38.82
N HIS A 217 -2.55 3.29 38.53
CA HIS A 217 -3.23 2.43 39.50
C HIS A 217 -2.32 1.28 39.97
N LYS A 218 -1.60 0.65 39.04
CA LYS A 218 -0.62 -0.39 39.39
C LYS A 218 0.48 0.14 40.31
N ARG A 219 1.05 1.31 40.00
CA ARG A 219 2.07 1.95 40.84
C ARG A 219 1.55 2.32 42.23
N LEU A 220 0.31 2.77 42.32
CA LEU A 220 -0.33 3.07 43.60
C LEU A 220 -0.37 1.82 44.49
N LEU A 221 -0.85 0.70 43.95
CA LEU A 221 -0.91 -0.58 44.67
C LEU A 221 0.48 -1.06 45.13
N GLU A 222 1.49 -0.97 44.27
CA GLU A 222 2.88 -1.32 44.62
C GLU A 222 3.44 -0.43 45.75
N ILE A 223 3.12 0.87 45.73
CA ILE A 223 3.55 1.80 46.79
C ILE A 223 2.81 1.51 48.09
N GLU A 224 1.50 1.23 48.04
CA GLU A 224 0.69 0.91 49.22
C GLU A 224 1.22 -0.36 49.91
N GLU A 225 1.51 -1.42 49.17
CA GLU A 225 2.08 -2.66 49.71
C GLU A 225 3.45 -2.41 50.36
N ASN A 226 4.33 -1.66 49.69
CA ASN A 226 5.63 -1.28 50.23
C ASN A 226 5.51 -0.42 51.49
N LEU A 227 4.56 0.52 51.52
CA LEU A 227 4.34 1.40 52.67
C LEU A 227 3.86 0.60 53.87
N GLU A 228 2.98 -0.37 53.68
CA GLU A 228 2.57 -1.27 54.75
C GLU A 228 3.73 -2.10 55.28
N TYR A 229 4.56 -2.66 54.39
CA TYR A 229 5.76 -3.39 54.78
C TYR A 229 6.70 -2.50 55.62
N GLN A 230 7.00 -1.28 55.15
CA GLN A 230 7.85 -0.33 55.86
C GLN A 230 7.26 0.07 57.22
N ARG A 231 5.94 0.31 57.30
CA ARG A 231 5.25 0.58 58.57
C ARG A 231 5.39 -0.58 59.56
N ARG A 232 5.27 -1.84 59.10
CA ARG A 232 5.48 -3.04 59.93
C ARG A 232 6.92 -3.12 60.43
N GLN A 233 7.90 -2.96 59.54
CA GLN A 233 9.32 -2.97 59.90
C GLN A 233 9.67 -1.88 60.92
N TRP A 234 9.19 -0.66 60.70
CA TRP A 234 9.41 0.46 61.62
C TRP A 234 8.86 0.19 63.02
N ARG A 235 7.61 -0.31 63.12
CA ARG A 235 7.02 -0.66 64.42
C ARG A 235 7.84 -1.70 65.15
N MET A 236 8.26 -2.77 64.47
CA MET A 236 9.11 -3.82 65.07
C MET A 236 10.45 -3.27 65.57
N LEU A 237 11.11 -2.41 64.79
CA LEU A 237 12.37 -1.79 65.19
C LEU A 237 12.20 -0.87 66.41
N THR A 238 11.20 0.01 66.40
CA THR A 238 10.98 0.96 67.50
C THR A 238 10.59 0.29 68.81
N GLN A 239 9.87 -0.84 68.78
CA GLN A 239 9.56 -1.63 69.97
C GLN A 239 10.79 -2.24 70.65
N GLN A 240 11.92 -2.38 69.95
CA GLN A 240 13.17 -2.87 70.57
C GLN A 240 13.86 -1.80 71.42
N PHE A 241 13.50 -0.53 71.25
CA PHE A 241 14.09 0.63 71.94
C PHE A 241 13.12 1.35 72.87
N ALA A 242 11.92 0.81 73.08
CA ALA A 242 10.91 1.30 74.00
C ALA A 242 10.80 0.37 75.22
#